data_AF-A0A7L5A5N9-F1
#
_entry.id   AF-A0A7L5A5N9-F1
#
_cell.length_a   1.000
_cell.length_b   1.000
_cell.length_c   1.000
_cell.angle_alpha   90.00
_cell.angle_beta   90.00
_cell.angle_gamma   90.00
#
_symmetry.space_group_name_H-M   'P 1'
#
loop_
_entity.id
_entity.type
_entity.pdbx_description
1 polymer ?
#
loop_
_entity_poly.entity_id
_entity_poly.type
_entity_poly.pdbx_seq_one_letter_code
_entity_poly.pdbx_strand_id
1 'polypeptide(L)'
;MHLYLNYARKHRLKEGENPPVGLILCAGKGTAEARYALDNLPNKVLATEYPTVLPKEAMIVEELERSRLQLEERRLRLTEHPDS
;
A
#
# COMPACT_ATOMS: atom_id res chain seq x y z
N MET A 1 -8.11 -13.63 -1.90
CA MET A 1 -8.12 -12.29 -2.56
C MET A 1 -7.36 -12.21 -3.89
N HIS A 2 -6.53 -13.18 -4.28
CA HIS A 2 -5.79 -13.16 -5.57
C HIS A 2 -6.68 -13.08 -6.82
N LEU A 3 -7.87 -13.69 -6.78
CA LEU A 3 -8.79 -13.72 -7.93
C LEU A 3 -9.09 -12.32 -8.48
N TYR A 4 -9.48 -11.38 -7.61
CA TYR A 4 -9.88 -10.04 -8.02
C TYR A 4 -8.70 -9.22 -8.57
N LEU A 5 -7.52 -9.36 -7.95
CA LEU A 5 -6.32 -8.68 -8.43
C LEU A 5 -5.86 -9.22 -9.80
N ASN A 6 -5.92 -10.54 -9.98
CA ASN A 6 -5.57 -11.16 -11.26
C ASN A 6 -6.57 -10.82 -12.35
N TYR A 7 -7.87 -10.79 -12.03
CA TYR A 7 -8.90 -10.34 -12.96
C TYR A 7 -8.70 -8.87 -13.36
N ALA A 8 -8.47 -7.97 -12.39
CA ALA A 8 -8.21 -6.56 -12.66
C ALA A 8 -6.96 -6.38 -13.53
N ARG A 9 -5.87 -7.09 -13.21
CA ARG A 9 -4.64 -7.09 -14.01
C ARG A 9 -4.88 -7.52 -15.46
N LYS A 10 -5.68 -8.58 -15.66
CA LYS A 10 -5.91 -9.17 -16.98
C LYS A 10 -6.90 -8.38 -17.84
N HIS A 11 -7.87 -7.70 -17.22
CA HIS A 11 -9.02 -7.17 -17.94
C HIS A 11 -9.30 -5.68 -17.72
N ARG A 12 -8.66 -5.03 -16.75
CA ARG A 12 -8.97 -3.64 -16.39
C ARG A 12 -7.77 -2.69 -16.39
N LEU A 13 -6.55 -3.23 -16.33
CA LEU A 13 -5.33 -2.43 -16.34
C LEU A 13 -5.09 -1.83 -17.73
N LYS A 14 -4.85 -0.53 -17.81
CA LYS A 14 -4.43 0.15 -19.05
C LYS A 14 -2.91 0.25 -19.12
N GLU A 15 -2.41 0.52 -20.32
CA GLU A 15 -0.98 0.73 -20.54
C GLU A 15 -0.48 1.94 -19.73
N GLY A 16 0.64 1.75 -19.03
CA GLY A 16 1.23 2.77 -18.15
C GLY A 16 0.63 2.85 -16.74
N GLU A 17 -0.42 2.11 -16.41
CA GLU A 17 -0.97 2.08 -15.04
C GLU A 17 -0.15 1.18 -14.11
N ASN A 18 -0.11 1.57 -12.82
CA ASN A 18 0.54 0.78 -11.78
C ASN A 18 -0.23 -0.54 -11.53
N PRO A 19 0.45 -1.63 -11.11
CA PRO A 19 -0.20 -2.89 -10.78
C PRO A 19 -1.36 -2.72 -9.76
N PRO A 20 -2.44 -3.52 -9.87
CA PRO A 20 -3.59 -3.38 -8.98
C PRO A 20 -3.22 -3.73 -7.54
N VAL A 21 -3.72 -2.92 -6.60
CA VAL A 21 -3.55 -3.09 -5.14
C VAL A 21 -4.87 -3.57 -4.53
N GLY A 22 -4.79 -4.57 -3.65
CA GLY A 22 -5.95 -5.10 -2.93
C GLY A 22 -6.09 -4.44 -1.57
N LEU A 23 -7.29 -3.98 -1.24
CA LEU A 23 -7.64 -3.42 0.07
C LEU A 23 -8.66 -4.34 0.74
N ILE A 24 -8.39 -4.74 1.98
CA ILE A 24 -9.32 -5.50 2.82
C ILE A 24 -9.62 -4.62 4.03
N LEU A 25 -10.90 -4.30 4.23
CA LEU A 25 -11.35 -3.52 5.38
C LEU A 25 -12.03 -4.47 6.38
N CYS A 26 -11.44 -4.59 7.56
CA CYS A 26 -11.98 -5.38 8.65
C CYS A 26 -12.53 -4.43 9.72
N ALA A 27 -13.79 -4.62 10.13
CA ALA A 27 -14.27 -4.00 11.35
C ALA A 27 -13.47 -4.54 12.55
N GLY A 28 -13.28 -3.75 13.61
CA GLY A 28 -12.37 -4.09 14.73
C GLY A 28 -12.62 -5.45 15.41
N LYS A 29 -13.78 -6.08 15.21
CA LYS A 29 -14.10 -7.44 15.68
C LYS A 29 -13.44 -8.57 14.87
N GLY A 30 -12.93 -8.28 13.67
CA GLY A 30 -12.32 -9.25 12.74
C GLY A 30 -10.80 -9.15 12.61
N THR A 31 -10.13 -8.46 13.54
CA THR A 31 -8.66 -8.24 13.50
C THR A 31 -7.86 -9.54 13.65
N ALA A 32 -8.30 -10.47 14.52
CA ALA A 32 -7.65 -11.76 14.66
C ALA A 32 -7.79 -12.61 13.39
N GLU A 33 -9.00 -12.67 12.82
CA GLU A 33 -9.29 -13.40 11.57
C GLU A 33 -8.51 -12.81 10.39
N ALA A 34 -8.42 -11.48 10.30
CA ALA A 34 -7.59 -10.81 9.30
C ALA A 34 -6.12 -11.16 9.46
N ARG A 35 -5.59 -11.16 10.70
CA ARG A 35 -4.19 -11.52 10.95
C ARG A 35 -3.88 -12.94 10.48
N TYR A 36 -4.70 -13.91 10.87
CA TYR A 36 -4.50 -15.30 10.46
C TYR A 36 -4.77 -15.56 8.96
N ALA A 37 -5.67 -14.81 8.34
CA ALA A 37 -5.92 -14.89 6.90
C ALA A 37 -4.81 -14.25 6.06
N LEU A 38 -4.04 -13.32 6.65
CA LEU A 38 -2.95 -12.61 6.00
C LEU A 38 -1.58 -13.28 6.24
N ASP A 39 -1.42 -14.00 7.34
CA ASP A 39 -0.24 -14.84 7.58
C ASP A 39 -0.11 -15.91 6.47
N ASN A 40 1.10 -16.09 5.96
CA ASN A 40 1.48 -17.00 4.85
C ASN A 40 1.03 -16.60 3.42
N LEU A 41 0.49 -15.40 3.18
CA LEU A 41 0.36 -14.91 1.82
C LEU A 41 1.75 -14.54 1.26
N PRO A 42 2.15 -15.04 0.07
CA PRO A 42 3.47 -14.75 -0.52
C PRO A 42 3.61 -13.29 -0.98
N ASN A 43 2.50 -12.53 -0.98
CA ASN A 43 2.49 -11.13 -1.38
C ASN A 43 2.78 -10.24 -0.17
N LYS A 44 3.44 -9.11 -0.41
CA LYS A 44 3.63 -8.08 0.62
C LYS A 44 2.28 -7.51 1.05
N VAL A 45 1.81 -7.90 2.22
CA VAL A 45 0.58 -7.39 2.84
C VAL A 45 0.95 -6.39 3.92
N LEU A 46 0.44 -5.16 3.82
CA LEU A 46 0.48 -4.18 4.90
C LEU A 46 -0.86 -4.22 5.63
N ALA A 47 -0.84 -4.53 6.92
CA ALA A 47 -2.00 -4.45 7.79
C ALA A 47 -1.79 -3.29 8.78
N THR A 48 -2.73 -2.36 8.83
CA THR A 48 -2.76 -1.27 9.82
C THR A 48 -4.19 -1.07 10.29
N GLU A 49 -4.34 -0.63 11.54
CA GLU A 49 -5.63 -0.14 12.01
C GLU A 49 -5.93 1.19 11.33
N TYR A 50 -7.14 1.32 10.79
CA TYR A 50 -7.61 2.57 10.20
C TYR A 50 -8.44 3.34 11.24
N PRO A 51 -8.01 4.54 11.66
CA PRO A 51 -8.82 5.37 12.52
C PRO A 51 -10.08 5.81 11.77
N THR A 52 -11.24 5.74 12.42
CA THR A 52 -12.53 6.18 11.86
C THR A 52 -12.68 7.70 11.85
N VAL A 53 -11.78 8.41 12.53
CA VAL A 53 -11.71 9.87 12.57
C VAL A 53 -10.51 10.32 11.75
N LEU A 54 -10.77 11.13 10.74
CA LEU A 54 -9.71 11.71 9.91
C LEU A 54 -8.89 12.71 10.75
N PRO A 55 -7.55 12.66 10.69
CA PRO A 55 -6.72 13.70 11.28
C PRO A 55 -7.02 15.08 10.68
N LYS A 56 -6.56 16.15 11.34
CA LYS A 56 -6.69 17.52 10.80
C LYS A 56 -5.96 17.62 9.45
N GLU A 57 -6.54 18.37 8.52
CA GLU A 57 -5.99 18.59 7.17
C GLU A 57 -4.51 19.00 7.19
N ALA A 58 -4.15 19.96 8.05
CA ALA A 58 -2.77 20.43 8.21
C ALA A 58 -1.77 19.29 8.51
N MET A 59 -2.19 18.31 9.33
CA MET A 59 -1.35 17.16 9.68
C MET A 59 -1.15 16.23 8.49
N ILE A 60 -2.18 16.05 7.66
CA ILE A 60 -2.11 15.23 6.46
C ILE A 60 -1.16 15.86 5.44
N VAL A 61 -1.26 17.18 5.25
CA VAL A 61 -0.38 17.93 4.34
C VAL A 61 1.08 17.82 4.79
N GLU A 62 1.36 18.02 6.08
CA GLU A 62 2.72 17.91 6.63
C GLU A 62 3.30 16.50 6.44
N GLU A 63 2.52 15.46 6.76
CA GLU A 63 2.95 14.07 6.59
C GLU A 63 3.21 13.71 5.12
N LEU A 64 2.39 14.25 4.21
CA LEU A 64 2.52 14.01 2.77
C LEU A 64 3.80 14.63 2.22
N GLU A 65 4.11 15.88 2.57
CA GLU A 65 5.35 16.54 2.15
C GLU A 65 6.58 15.82 2.73
N ARG A 66 6.54 15.44 4.01
CA ARG A 66 7.61 14.65 4.64
C ARG A 66 7.85 13.33 3.91
N SER A 67 6.78 12.60 3.62
CA SER A 67 6.84 11.32 2.90
C SER A 67 7.38 11.50 1.48
N ARG A 68 7.01 12.59 0.79
CA ARG A 68 7.50 12.89 -0.57
C ARG A 68 9.01 13.10 -0.58
N LEU A 69 9.53 13.92 0.33
CA LEU A 69 10.96 14.17 0.47
C LEU A 69 11.75 12.87 0.72
N GLN A 70 11.27 12.02 1.63
CA GLN A 70 11.90 10.72 1.91
C GLN A 70 11.95 9.80 0.69
N LEU A 71 10.89 9.78 -0.13
CA LEU A 71 10.83 8.99 -1.35
C LEU A 71 11.76 9.53 -2.43
N GLU A 72 11.85 10.85 -2.57
CA GLU A 72 12.76 11.52 -3.49
C GLU A 72 14.23 11.24 -3.14
N GLU A 73 14.60 11.36 -1.85
CA GLU A 73 15.93 10.99 -1.36
C GLU A 73 16.26 9.52 -1.59
N ARG A 74 15.29 8.62 -1.36
CA ARG A 74 15.49 7.18 -1.61
C ARG A 74 15.67 6.90 -3.10
N ARG A 75 14.93 7.61 -3.97
CA ARG A 75 15.07 7.51 -5.43
C ARG A 75 16.45 7.99 -5.89
N LEU A 76 16.92 9.13 -5.38
CA LEU A 76 18.25 9.66 -5.69
C LEU A 76 19.36 8.68 -5.28
N ARG A 77 19.28 8.10 -4.09
CA ARG A 77 20.22 7.06 -3.63
C ARG A 77 20.25 5.82 -4.53
N LEU A 78 19.10 5.42 -5.08
CA LEU A 78 19.01 4.28 -6.00
C LEU A 78 19.57 4.61 -7.39
N THR A 79 19.47 5.86 -7.84
CA THR A 79 20.02 6.29 -9.13
C THR A 79 21.54 6.55 -9.10
N GLU A 80 22.12 6.80 -7.92
CA GLU A 80 23.57 7.02 -7.75
C GLU A 80 24.39 5.73 -7.58
N HIS A 81 23.78 4.55 -7.54
CA HIS A 81 24.47 3.25 -7.60
C HIS A 81 24.02 2.44 -8.84
N PRO A 82 24.52 2.76 -10.04
CA PRO A 82 24.37 1.87 -11.18
C PRO A 82 25.40 0.73 -11.06
N ASP A 83 24.91 -0.50 -10.86
CA ASP A 83 25.60 -1.78 -11.00
C ASP A 83 26.96 -1.98 -10.29
N SER A 84 26.94 -2.83 -9.25
CA SER A 84 28.06 -3.73 -8.92
C SER A 84 27.66 -5.17 -9.28
#